data_AF-A0AAW6XXV0-F1
#
_entry.id   AF-A0AAW6XXV0-F1
#
_cell.length_a   1.000
_cell.length_b   1.000
_cell.length_c   1.000
_cell.angle_alpha   90.00
_cell.angle_beta   90.00
_cell.angle_gamma   90.00
#
_symmetry.space_group_name_H-M   'P 1'
#
loop_
_entity.id
_entity.type
_entity.pdbx_description
1 polymer ?
#
loop_
_entity_poly.entity_id
_entity_poly.type
_entity_poly.pdbx_seq_one_letter_code
_entity_poly.pdbx_strand_id
1 'polypeptide(L)' 'MATTKLSATKSTSRAINYDEKRAVEKSGLNCDVDYAKSSFKASRELYGKTDGNQGHVIIQSFKP' A
#
# COMPACT_ATOMS: atom_id res chain seq x y z
N MET A 1 -10.80 9.28 -18.01
CA MET A 1 -9.59 10.03 -17.60
C MET A 1 -9.08 9.44 -16.29
N ALA A 2 -7.83 8.98 -16.24
CA ALA A 2 -7.25 8.41 -15.01
C ALA A 2 -6.70 9.53 -14.11
N THR A 3 -6.98 9.47 -12.81
CA THR A 3 -6.40 10.37 -11.81
C THR A 3 -5.42 9.60 -10.96
N THR A 4 -4.16 10.07 -10.92
CA THR A 4 -3.08 9.48 -10.15
C THR A 4 -2.73 10.38 -8.98
N LYS A 5 -2.76 9.84 -7.76
CA LYS A 5 -2.32 10.52 -6.55
C LYS A 5 -1.07 9.84 -6.01
N LEU A 6 0.01 10.60 -5.88
CA LEU A 6 1.24 10.19 -5.21
C LEU A 6 1.23 10.73 -3.77
N SER A 7 1.54 9.89 -2.79
CA SER A 7 1.62 10.30 -1.39
C SER A 7 2.65 9.49 -0.60
N ALA A 8 3.22 10.11 0.43
CA ALA A 8 4.08 9.49 1.42
C ALA A 8 3.23 9.10 2.65
N THR A 9 3.35 7.87 3.14
CA THR A 9 2.61 7.39 4.31
C THR A 9 3.51 7.00 5.47
N LYS A 10 3.17 7.51 6.65
CA LYS A 10 3.71 7.03 7.94
C LYS A 10 2.97 5.80 8.47
N SER A 11 2.02 5.24 7.71
CA SER A 11 1.27 4.04 8.06
C SER A 11 0.92 3.24 6.81
N THR A 12 1.86 2.41 6.36
CA THR A 12 1.68 1.61 5.12
C THR A 12 0.59 0.56 5.29
N SER A 13 0.48 -0.06 6.47
CA SER A 13 -0.56 -1.05 6.77
C SER A 13 -1.98 -0.49 6.65
N ARG A 14 -2.18 0.77 7.05
CA ARG A 14 -3.48 1.44 6.96
C ARG A 14 -3.83 1.81 5.51
N ALA A 15 -2.83 2.13 4.68
CA ALA A 15 -3.02 2.34 3.25
C ALA A 15 -3.43 1.03 2.55
N ILE A 16 -2.72 -0.07 2.82
CA ILE A 16 -3.06 -1.40 2.28
C ILE A 16 -4.50 -1.80 2.62
N ASN A 17 -4.95 -1.60 3.87
CA ASN A 17 -6.34 -1.90 4.27
C ASN A 17 -7.39 -1.04 3.53
N TYR A 18 -7.04 0.20 3.18
CA TYR A 18 -7.92 1.08 2.43
C TYR A 18 -8.03 0.64 0.96
N ASP A 19 -6.91 0.25 0.37
CA ASP A 19 -6.84 -0.21 -1.02
C ASP A 19 -7.54 -1.57 -1.18
N GLU A 20 -7.39 -2.50 -0.24
CA GLU A 20 -8.07 -3.81 -0.25
C GLU A 20 -9.59 -3.68 -0.43
N LYS A 21 -10.22 -2.75 0.29
CA LYS A 21 -11.68 -2.55 0.25
C LYS A 21 -12.17 -1.95 -1.06
N ARG A 22 -11.28 -1.30 -1.81
CA ARG A 22 -11.60 -0.53 -3.03
C ARG A 22 -11.09 -1.18 -4.30
N ALA A 23 -10.21 -2.18 -4.18
CA ALA A 23 -9.76 -3.00 -5.28
C ALA A 23 -10.95 -3.83 -5.81
N VAL A 24 -11.54 -3.38 -6.91
CA VAL A 24 -12.64 -4.06 -7.61
C VAL A 24 -12.16 -5.41 -8.14
N GLU A 25 -10.93 -5.45 -8.67
CA GLU A 25 -10.22 -6.70 -8.92
C GLU A 25 -9.33 -7.02 -7.73
N LYS A 26 -9.77 -7.95 -6.87
CA LYS A 26 -8.87 -8.70 -5.97
C LYS A 26 -7.95 -9.67 -6.75
N SER A 27 -7.76 -9.42 -8.05
CA SER A 27 -7.00 -10.21 -9.00
C SER A 27 -5.63 -9.59 -9.29
N GLY A 28 -5.08 -8.84 -8.34
CA GLY A 28 -3.62 -8.74 -8.26
C GLY A 28 -3.10 -10.14 -7.95
N LEU A 29 -2.45 -10.79 -8.92
CA LEU A 29 -1.84 -12.12 -8.81
C LEU A 29 -1.30 -12.36 -7.38
N ASN A 30 -1.99 -13.18 -6.59
CA ASN A 30 -1.58 -13.61 -5.24
C ASN A 30 -1.19 -12.50 -4.25
N CYS A 31 -1.92 -11.38 -4.20
CA CYS A 31 -1.67 -10.38 -3.15
C CYS A 31 -2.43 -10.72 -1.85
N ASP A 32 -1.84 -11.60 -1.03
CA ASP A 32 -2.27 -11.78 0.35
C ASP A 32 -1.94 -10.49 1.13
N VAL A 33 -3.00 -9.86 1.65
CA VAL A 33 -2.94 -8.58 2.35
C VAL A 33 -2.10 -8.66 3.63
N ASP A 34 -2.16 -9.78 4.34
CA ASP A 34 -1.42 -9.97 5.59
C ASP A 34 0.04 -10.35 5.31
N TYR A 35 0.29 -11.07 4.22
CA TYR A 35 1.65 -11.24 3.70
C TYR A 35 2.28 -9.91 3.28
N ALA A 36 1.54 -9.06 2.55
CA ALA A 36 2.03 -7.76 2.11
C ALA A 36 2.37 -6.85 3.31
N LYS A 37 1.53 -6.83 4.34
CA LYS A 37 1.80 -6.08 5.59
C LYS A 37 3.03 -6.60 6.33
N SER A 38 3.14 -7.92 6.50
CA SER A 38 4.25 -8.52 7.24
C SER A 38 5.59 -8.35 6.52
N SER A 39 5.62 -8.54 5.20
CA SER A 39 6.78 -8.29 4.35
C SER A 39 7.23 -6.82 4.38
N PHE A 40 6.29 -5.87 4.32
CA PHE A 40 6.61 -4.45 4.45
C PHE A 40 7.16 -4.10 5.84
N LYS A 41 6.60 -4.70 6.90
CA LYS A 41 7.09 -4.50 8.27
C LYS A 41 8.52 -5.04 8.43
N ALA A 42 8.77 -6.27 7.99
CA ALA A 42 10.08 -6.89 8.05
C ALA A 42 11.15 -6.08 7.28
N SER A 43 10.81 -5.61 6.07
CA SER A 43 11.70 -4.76 5.27
C SER A 43 12.02 -3.44 5.98
N ARG A 44 11.02 -2.81 6.61
CA ARG A 44 11.22 -1.55 7.34
C ARG A 44 12.11 -1.72 8.57
N GLU A 45 11.93 -2.80 9.32
CA GLU A 45 12.75 -3.13 10.48
C GLU A 45 14.20 -3.41 10.05
N LEU A 46 14.41 -4.16 8.97
CA LEU A 46 15.73 -4.47 8.43
C LEU A 46 16.52 -3.21 8.03
N TYR A 47 15.85 -2.19 7.50
CA TYR A 47 16.49 -0.93 7.10
C TYR A 47 16.36 0.20 8.14
N GLY A 48 15.88 -0.08 9.36
CA GLY A 48 15.73 0.93 10.42
C GLY A 48 14.76 2.08 10.09
N LYS A 49 13.80 1.86 9.19
CA LYS A 49 12.81 2.85 8.75
C LYS A 49 11.49 2.73 9.52
N THR A 50 11.59 2.75 10.84
CA THR A 50 10.44 2.59 11.76
C THR A 50 9.76 3.91 12.10
N ASP A 51 10.52 5.00 12.29
CA ASP A 51 10.02 6.27 12.85
C ASP A 51 9.71 7.37 11.81
N GLY A 52 9.97 7.09 10.53
CA GLY A 52 9.81 8.03 9.42
C GLY A 52 8.70 7.68 8.44
N ASN A 53 8.90 8.09 7.18
CA ASN A 53 8.04 7.67 6.09
C ASN A 53 8.19 6.16 5.87
N GLN A 54 7.09 5.42 6.00
CA GLN A 54 7.06 3.96 5.95
C GLN A 54 6.96 3.44 4.51
N GLY A 55 6.46 4.26 3.60
CA GLY A 55 6.33 3.92 2.19
C GLY A 55 5.78 5.07 1.35
N HIS A 56 5.89 4.91 0.03
CA HIS A 56 5.19 5.77 -0.93
C HIS A 56 4.04 4.97 -1.53
N VAL A 57 2.89 5.61 -1.67
CA VAL A 57 1.67 5.01 -2.21
C VAL A 57 1.27 5.77 -3.45
N ILE A 58 0.95 5.01 -4.50
CA ILE A 58 0.42 5.52 -5.76
C ILE A 58 -0.99 4.96 -5.90
N ILE A 59 -1.99 5.83 -5.83
CA ILE A 59 -3.39 5.46 -6.07
C ILE A 59 -3.77 5.96 -7.44
N GLN A 60 -4.13 5.03 -8.33
CA GLN A 60 -4.68 5.33 -9.64
C GLN A 60 -6.16 5.01 -9.64
N SER A 61 -6.98 5.98 -10.02
CA SER A 61 -8.42 5.83 -10.13
C SER A 61 -8.86 6.13 -11.55
N PHE A 62 -9.81 5.36 -12.05
CA PHE A 62 -10.46 5.60 -13.33
C PHE A 62 -11.88 6.10 -13.03
N LYS A 63 -12.20 7.33 -13.47
CA LYS A 63 -13.61 7.74 -13.53
C LYS A 63 -14.32 6.87 -14.58
N PRO A 64 -15.53 6.36 -14.30
CA PRO A 64 -16.33 5.63 -15.28
C PRO A 64 -16.59 6.48 -16.54
#